data_AF-A0A3D4B2L9-F1
#
_entry.id   AF-A0A3D4B2L9-F1
#
_cell.length_a   1.000
_cell.length_b   1.000
_cell.length_c   1.000
_cell.angle_alpha   90.00
_cell.angle_beta   90.00
_cell.angle_gamma   90.00
#
_symmetry.space_group_name_H-M   'P 1'
#
loop_
_entity.id
_entity.type
_entity.pdbx_description
1 polymer ?
#
loop_
_entity_poly.entity_id
_entity_poly.type
_entity_poly.pdbx_seq_one_letter_code
_entity_poly.pdbx_strand_id
1 'polypeptide(L)'
;YPCPSASPPNLHIDNGNNSLLPPCDDLRYGQISSWYFPDEVSEDHAPMVIIPKSHGQDVTRQVSLAVPGGTQMIFNTFLWHAASIFKGEEGQRYSVTRIYGRADHYWEGVSSFTNRGRDEHFRSFIGTLTARDRELFRFPAVGHPYYTRETLVLLEAQYPGWNARGEYAPGA
;
A
#
# COMPACT_ATOMS: atom_id res chain seq x y z
N TYR A 1 -5.88 14.46 22.09
CA TYR A 1 -7.28 14.84 22.29
C TYR A 1 -8.12 14.24 21.17
N PRO A 2 -9.06 13.32 21.47
CA PRO A 2 -9.95 12.79 20.46
C PRO A 2 -10.74 13.96 19.85
N CYS A 3 -10.67 14.11 18.53
CA CYS A 3 -11.41 15.13 17.81
C CYS A 3 -12.80 14.55 17.54
N PRO A 4 -13.89 15.08 18.16
CA PRO A 4 -15.24 14.52 18.01
C PRO A 4 -15.76 14.57 16.56
N SER A 5 -15.12 15.37 15.70
CA SER A 5 -15.41 15.49 14.27
C SER A 5 -14.44 14.72 13.37
N ALA A 6 -13.57 13.87 13.93
CA ALA A 6 -12.66 13.06 13.11
C ALA A 6 -13.45 11.92 12.44
N SER A 7 -13.58 12.01 11.12
CA SER A 7 -13.98 10.86 10.30
C SER A 7 -12.89 9.79 10.38
N PRO A 8 -13.24 8.49 10.42
CA PRO A 8 -12.24 7.45 10.33
C PRO A 8 -11.51 7.57 8.99
N PRO A 9 -10.19 7.28 8.92
CA PRO A 9 -9.50 7.15 7.66
C PRO A 9 -10.21 6.16 6.75
N ASN A 10 -10.25 6.45 5.45
CA ASN A 10 -10.86 5.53 4.48
C ASN A 10 -10.11 4.19 4.45
N LEU A 11 -10.85 3.13 4.12
CA LEU A 11 -10.30 1.82 3.81
C LEU A 11 -9.23 1.95 2.72
N HIS A 12 -8.05 1.42 2.99
CA HIS A 12 -6.90 1.51 2.08
C HIS A 12 -6.00 0.28 2.16
N ILE A 13 -5.08 0.22 1.22
CA ILE A 13 -3.90 -0.64 1.24
C ILE A 13 -2.66 0.26 1.35
N ASP A 14 -1.61 -0.25 1.97
CA ASP A 14 -0.33 0.44 2.17
C ASP A 14 0.57 0.34 0.93
N ASN A 15 0.05 0.67 -0.25
CA ASN A 15 0.83 0.67 -1.50
C ASN A 15 1.23 2.07 -1.95
N GLY A 16 0.27 3.01 -1.96
CA GLY A 16 0.47 4.35 -2.56
C GLY A 16 1.53 5.23 -1.87
N ASN A 17 1.94 4.86 -0.66
CA ASN A 17 3.02 5.53 0.08
C ASN A 17 4.35 4.76 -0.02
N ASN A 18 4.31 3.53 -0.51
CA ASN A 18 5.37 2.53 -0.32
C ASN A 18 5.96 2.00 -1.63
N SER A 19 5.25 2.17 -2.75
CA SER A 19 5.65 1.71 -4.07
C SER A 19 5.06 2.61 -5.16
N LEU A 20 5.84 2.84 -6.22
CA LEU A 20 5.31 3.42 -7.47
C LEU A 20 4.59 2.38 -8.32
N LEU A 21 4.86 1.08 -8.10
CA LEU A 21 4.19 0.02 -8.81
C LEU A 21 2.74 -0.10 -8.33
N PRO A 22 1.76 -0.17 -9.24
CA PRO A 22 0.40 -0.52 -8.87
C PRO A 22 0.34 -1.86 -8.10
N PRO A 23 -0.58 -2.01 -7.14
CA PRO A 23 -0.80 -3.28 -6.47
C PRO A 23 -1.31 -4.31 -7.49
N CYS A 24 -0.92 -5.57 -7.34
CA CYS A 24 -1.36 -6.67 -8.21
C CYS A 24 -1.63 -7.94 -7.39
N ASP A 25 -2.14 -8.99 -8.02
CA ASP A 25 -2.48 -10.23 -7.32
C ASP A 25 -1.23 -10.98 -6.81
N ASP A 26 -0.07 -10.76 -7.42
CA ASP A 26 1.20 -11.31 -6.98
C ASP A 26 1.76 -10.56 -5.75
N LEU A 27 1.53 -11.17 -4.59
CA LEU A 27 1.92 -10.65 -3.28
C LEU A 27 3.43 -10.44 -3.11
N ARG A 28 4.27 -11.01 -3.99
CA ARG A 28 5.72 -10.78 -3.94
C ARG A 28 6.08 -9.31 -4.14
N TYR A 29 5.23 -8.55 -4.83
CA TYR A 29 5.38 -7.10 -5.08
C TYR A 29 4.75 -6.22 -3.99
N GLY A 30 4.14 -6.84 -2.98
CA GLY A 30 3.78 -6.17 -1.73
C GLY A 30 4.90 -6.32 -0.70
N GLN A 31 4.89 -5.44 0.29
CA GLN A 31 5.82 -5.50 1.42
C GLN A 31 5.19 -6.26 2.59
N ILE A 32 6.00 -6.67 3.56
CA ILE A 32 5.51 -7.25 4.81
C ILE A 32 5.52 -6.17 5.89
N SER A 33 4.34 -5.82 6.39
CA SER A 33 4.17 -4.94 7.53
C SER A 33 3.94 -5.74 8.80
N SER A 34 4.49 -5.25 9.90
CA SER A 34 4.23 -5.76 11.24
C SER A 34 3.71 -4.64 12.13
N TRP A 35 2.61 -4.88 12.83
CA TRP A 35 2.09 -4.03 13.89
C TRP A 35 2.17 -4.79 15.21
N TYR A 36 2.90 -4.23 16.16
CA TYR A 36 2.98 -4.73 17.53
C TYR A 36 2.20 -3.78 18.45
N PHE A 37 1.28 -4.33 19.23
CA PHE A 37 0.50 -3.59 20.21
C PHE A 37 1.04 -3.90 21.60
N PRO A 38 1.79 -2.99 22.24
CA PRO A 38 2.36 -3.25 23.57
C PRO A 38 1.28 -3.37 24.66
N ASP A 39 0.20 -2.59 24.52
CA ASP A 39 -0.93 -2.58 25.45
C ASP A 39 -2.20 -3.15 24.80
N GLU A 40 -3.19 -3.45 25.65
CA GLU A 40 -4.52 -3.86 25.19
C GLU A 40 -5.15 -2.81 24.27
N VAL A 41 -5.68 -3.29 23.16
CA VAL A 41 -6.52 -2.52 22.26
C VAL A 41 -7.95 -2.98 22.48
N SER A 42 -8.74 -2.20 23.20
CA SER A 42 -10.17 -2.45 23.32
C SER A 42 -10.93 -1.85 22.13
N GLU A 43 -12.22 -2.11 22.02
CA GLU A 43 -13.11 -1.49 21.03
C GLU A 43 -13.20 0.04 21.16
N ASP A 44 -12.82 0.58 22.31
CA ASP A 44 -12.83 2.03 22.58
C ASP A 44 -11.50 2.71 22.25
N HIS A 45 -10.43 1.93 22.04
CA HIS A 45 -9.07 2.38 21.72
C HIS A 45 -8.83 2.53 20.21
N ALA A 46 -9.87 2.77 19.43
CA ALA A 46 -9.79 2.90 17.98
C ALA A 46 -9.09 1.70 17.30
N PRO A 47 -9.53 0.43 17.55
CA PRO A 47 -8.89 -0.74 16.96
C PRO A 47 -8.82 -0.61 15.44
N MET A 48 -7.73 -1.08 14.85
CA MET A 48 -7.67 -1.12 13.39
C MET A 48 -8.69 -2.13 12.89
N VAL A 49 -9.34 -1.83 11.77
CA VAL A 49 -10.20 -2.78 11.09
C VAL A 49 -9.46 -3.31 9.87
N ILE A 50 -9.58 -4.61 9.64
CA ILE A 50 -8.99 -5.28 8.48
C ILE A 50 -10.07 -6.05 7.74
N ILE A 51 -9.91 -6.24 6.43
CA ILE A 51 -10.74 -7.15 5.66
C ILE A 51 -9.84 -8.30 5.22
N PRO A 52 -10.11 -9.55 5.65
CA PRO A 52 -9.33 -10.70 5.20
C PRO A 52 -9.29 -10.75 3.66
N LYS A 53 -8.10 -11.05 3.10
CA LYS A 53 -7.86 -10.95 1.64
C LYS A 53 -8.92 -11.67 0.79
N SER A 54 -9.44 -12.81 1.26
CA SER A 54 -10.50 -13.59 0.60
C SER A 54 -11.81 -12.84 0.38
N HIS A 55 -12.02 -11.72 1.09
CA HIS A 55 -13.23 -10.90 1.02
C HIS A 55 -13.02 -9.59 0.24
N GLY A 56 -11.83 -9.34 -0.30
CA GLY A 56 -11.54 -8.14 -1.09
C GLY A 56 -11.83 -6.85 -0.31
N GLN A 57 -12.77 -6.05 -0.81
CA GLN A 57 -13.21 -4.79 -0.19
C GLN A 57 -14.60 -4.88 0.47
N ASP A 58 -15.13 -6.09 0.70
CA ASP A 58 -16.43 -6.28 1.35
C ASP A 58 -16.36 -5.86 2.83
N VAL A 59 -16.76 -4.62 3.11
CA VAL A 59 -16.73 -4.01 4.44
C VAL A 59 -17.59 -4.77 5.47
N THR A 60 -18.55 -5.58 5.02
CA THR A 60 -19.36 -6.41 5.93
C THR A 60 -18.55 -7.55 6.55
N ARG A 61 -17.37 -7.85 5.99
CA ARG A 61 -16.43 -8.88 6.44
C ARG A 61 -15.26 -8.32 7.25
N GLN A 62 -15.33 -7.04 7.63
CA GLN A 62 -14.28 -6.42 8.41
C GLN A 62 -14.14 -7.10 9.79
N VAL A 63 -12.91 -7.20 10.26
CA VAL A 63 -12.55 -7.73 11.57
C VAL A 63 -11.87 -6.62 12.36
N SER A 64 -12.32 -6.41 13.58
CA SER A 64 -11.69 -5.49 14.53
C SER A 64 -10.44 -6.13 15.13
N LEU A 65 -9.35 -5.37 15.19
CA LEU A 65 -8.14 -5.72 15.94
C LEU A 65 -8.22 -5.17 17.36
N ALA A 66 -9.34 -5.43 18.04
CA ALA A 66 -9.42 -5.34 19.48
C ALA A 66 -8.75 -6.59 20.07
N VAL A 67 -7.55 -6.42 20.62
CA VAL A 67 -6.63 -7.52 20.95
C VAL A 67 -5.92 -7.26 22.28
N PRO A 68 -5.49 -8.31 23.00
CA PRO A 68 -4.65 -8.16 24.18
C PRO A 68 -3.30 -7.51 23.87
N GLY A 69 -2.72 -6.87 24.88
CA GLY A 69 -1.34 -6.37 24.80
C GLY A 69 -0.36 -7.50 24.53
N GLY A 70 0.72 -7.18 23.81
CA GLY A 70 1.68 -8.15 23.30
C GLY A 70 1.33 -8.76 21.95
N THR A 71 0.15 -8.46 21.39
CA THR A 71 -0.26 -9.00 20.08
C THR A 71 0.58 -8.43 18.95
N GLN A 72 1.05 -9.29 18.05
CA GLN A 72 1.70 -8.92 16.79
C GLN A 72 0.84 -9.36 15.60
N MET A 73 0.51 -8.41 14.73
CA MET A 73 -0.06 -8.69 13.42
C MET A 73 1.03 -8.58 12.36
N ILE A 74 1.10 -9.56 11.47
CA ILE A 74 1.99 -9.57 10.30
C ILE A 74 1.12 -9.71 9.06
N PHE A 75 1.29 -8.83 8.09
CA PHE A 75 0.46 -8.83 6.88
C PHE A 75 1.20 -8.27 5.67
N ASN A 76 0.69 -8.60 4.49
CA ASN A 76 1.17 -8.00 3.25
C ASN A 76 0.50 -6.64 3.03
N THR A 77 1.23 -5.64 2.54
CA THR A 77 0.70 -4.28 2.34
C THR A 77 -0.48 -4.17 1.37
N PHE A 78 -0.81 -5.24 0.63
CA PHE A 78 -2.05 -5.34 -0.16
C PHE A 78 -3.28 -5.77 0.65
N LEU A 79 -3.18 -5.87 1.99
CA LEU A 79 -4.33 -6.11 2.86
C LEU A 79 -5.14 -4.82 3.07
N TRP A 80 -6.44 -4.88 2.81
CA TRP A 80 -7.35 -3.76 3.09
C TRP A 80 -7.53 -3.56 4.58
N HIS A 81 -7.33 -2.32 5.02
CA HIS A 81 -7.45 -1.94 6.41
C HIS A 81 -7.81 -0.46 6.58
N ALA A 82 -8.26 -0.08 7.77
CA ALA A 82 -8.51 1.30 8.15
C ALA A 82 -8.26 1.47 9.66
N ALA A 83 -8.00 2.71 10.08
CA ALA A 83 -8.14 3.04 11.50
C ALA A 83 -9.62 3.27 11.82
N SER A 84 -10.05 2.92 13.02
CA SER A 84 -11.35 3.34 13.55
C SER A 84 -11.20 4.59 14.42
N ILE A 85 -12.28 5.01 15.09
CA ILE A 85 -12.32 6.23 15.89
C ILE A 85 -12.16 5.88 17.38
N PHE A 86 -11.47 6.73 18.13
CA PHE A 86 -11.39 6.61 19.58
C PHE A 86 -12.75 6.94 20.21
N LYS A 87 -13.27 6.02 21.02
CA LYS A 87 -14.52 6.21 21.77
C LYS A 87 -14.28 6.42 23.26
N GLY A 88 -13.18 5.89 23.79
CA GLY A 88 -12.80 6.01 25.20
C GLY A 88 -12.22 7.39 25.53
N GLU A 89 -12.33 7.78 26.81
CA GLU A 89 -11.92 9.09 27.32
C GLU A 89 -10.42 9.35 27.17
N GLU A 90 -9.59 8.30 27.30
CA GLU A 90 -8.13 8.38 27.15
C GLU A 90 -7.68 8.80 25.75
N GLY A 91 -8.45 8.44 24.71
CA GLY A 91 -8.20 8.85 23.33
C GLY A 91 -6.82 8.49 22.79
N GLN A 92 -6.22 7.38 23.25
CA GLN A 92 -4.87 6.95 22.86
C GLN A 92 -4.76 5.43 22.67
N ARG A 93 -3.82 5.02 21.80
CA ARG A 93 -3.39 3.63 21.60
C ARG A 93 -1.93 3.64 21.15
N TYR A 94 -1.13 2.71 21.68
CA TYR A 94 0.24 2.52 21.23
C TYR A 94 0.35 1.40 20.20
N SER A 95 1.17 1.62 19.19
CA SER A 95 1.51 0.60 18.19
C SER A 95 2.92 0.86 17.66
N VAL A 96 3.71 -0.19 17.51
CA VAL A 96 5.02 -0.15 16.86
C VAL A 96 4.88 -0.78 15.49
N THR A 97 5.19 -0.01 14.45
CA THR A 97 5.08 -0.46 13.06
C THR A 97 6.45 -0.59 12.40
N ARG A 98 6.65 -1.67 11.65
CA ARG A 98 7.80 -1.84 10.76
C ARG A 98 7.34 -2.47 9.46
N ILE A 99 7.90 -2.02 8.35
CA ILE A 99 7.63 -2.55 7.01
C ILE A 99 8.95 -3.03 6.43
N TYR A 100 8.92 -4.23 5.86
CA TYR A 100 10.06 -4.90 5.24
C TYR A 100 9.75 -5.11 3.76
N GLY A 101 10.61 -4.55 2.91
CA GLY A 101 10.63 -4.81 1.48
C GLY A 101 11.55 -5.96 1.13
N ARG A 102 11.42 -6.50 -0.08
CA ARG A 102 12.38 -7.47 -0.58
C ARG A 102 13.69 -6.77 -0.94
N ALA A 103 14.83 -7.42 -0.68
CA ALA A 103 16.14 -6.83 -0.96
C ALA A 103 16.39 -6.55 -2.45
N ASP A 104 15.76 -7.32 -3.34
CA ASP A 104 15.82 -7.15 -4.79
C ASP A 104 14.79 -6.13 -5.33
N HIS A 105 13.92 -5.59 -4.48
CA HIS A 105 12.89 -4.61 -4.85
C HIS A 105 13.36 -3.19 -4.52
N TYR A 106 14.37 -2.72 -5.23
CA TYR A 106 14.96 -1.40 -5.01
C TYR A 106 14.00 -0.23 -5.28
N TRP A 107 12.84 -0.49 -5.92
CA TRP A 107 11.75 0.45 -6.20
C TRP A 107 10.82 0.77 -5.02
N GLU A 108 10.91 0.02 -3.92
CA GLU A 108 10.09 0.24 -2.73
C GLU A 108 10.69 1.32 -1.81
N GLY A 109 9.84 2.00 -1.03
CA GLY A 109 10.27 2.97 0.00
C GLY A 109 9.12 3.85 0.51
N VAL A 110 9.26 4.51 1.66
CA VAL A 110 8.12 5.17 2.37
C VAL A 110 7.99 6.68 2.11
N SER A 111 9.08 7.40 1.84
CA SER A 111 9.07 8.88 1.82
C SER A 111 9.98 9.50 0.76
N SER A 112 10.14 8.81 -0.37
CA SER A 112 10.86 9.31 -1.55
C SER A 112 9.87 9.69 -2.66
N PHE A 113 10.16 9.39 -3.93
CA PHE A 113 9.17 9.47 -5.01
C PHE A 113 7.98 8.52 -4.81
N THR A 114 8.19 7.42 -4.08
CA THR A 114 7.21 6.36 -3.82
C THR A 114 5.90 6.84 -3.18
N ASN A 115 5.90 7.96 -2.45
CA ASN A 115 4.67 8.55 -1.90
C ASN A 115 3.95 9.52 -2.86
N ARG A 116 4.49 9.73 -4.06
CA ARG A 116 3.93 10.58 -5.11
C ARG A 116 3.26 9.78 -6.23
N GLY A 117 3.17 8.46 -6.12
CA GLY A 117 2.59 7.62 -7.18
C GLY A 117 1.14 7.97 -7.56
N ARG A 118 0.41 8.66 -6.67
CA ARG A 118 -0.96 9.15 -6.91
C ARG A 118 -1.07 10.63 -7.28
N ASP A 119 0.02 11.40 -7.21
CA ASP A 119 0.03 12.82 -7.58
C ASP A 119 -0.16 12.98 -9.10
N GLU A 120 -1.07 13.87 -9.51
CA GLU A 120 -1.47 13.99 -10.92
C GLU A 120 -0.31 14.44 -11.83
N HIS A 121 0.45 15.44 -11.38
CA HIS A 121 1.59 15.95 -12.14
C HIS A 121 2.71 14.92 -12.25
N PHE A 122 3.00 14.23 -11.14
CA PHE A 122 3.99 13.16 -11.13
C PHE A 122 3.57 12.00 -12.06
N ARG A 123 2.29 11.60 -12.02
CA ARG A 123 1.76 10.54 -12.88
C ARG A 123 1.88 10.88 -14.36
N SER A 124 1.48 12.11 -14.71
CA SER A 124 1.59 12.61 -16.09
C SER A 124 3.06 12.62 -16.54
N PHE A 125 3.95 13.18 -15.72
CA PHE A 125 5.39 13.22 -16.00
C PHE A 125 5.97 11.82 -16.23
N ILE A 126 5.75 10.86 -15.32
CA ILE A 126 6.22 9.47 -15.46
C ILE A 126 5.70 8.81 -16.74
N GLY A 127 4.44 9.05 -17.10
CA GLY A 127 3.83 8.54 -18.34
C GLY A 127 4.56 8.98 -19.60
N THR A 128 5.13 10.19 -19.62
CA THR A 128 5.87 10.72 -20.79
C THR A 128 7.27 10.15 -20.99
N LEU A 129 7.87 9.60 -19.92
CA LEU A 129 9.23 9.07 -19.93
C LEU A 129 9.34 7.78 -20.75
N THR A 130 10.53 7.48 -21.27
CA THR A 130 10.83 6.14 -21.81
C THR A 130 10.94 5.13 -20.67
N ALA A 131 10.82 3.84 -20.98
CA ALA A 131 11.04 2.76 -20.02
C ALA A 131 12.44 2.85 -19.38
N ARG A 132 13.46 3.26 -20.14
CA ARG A 132 14.82 3.46 -19.64
C ARG A 132 14.90 4.62 -18.64
N ASP A 133 14.26 5.75 -18.94
CA ASP A 133 14.28 6.92 -18.05
C ASP A 133 13.50 6.66 -16.75
N ARG A 134 12.46 5.81 -16.80
CA ARG A 134 11.71 5.40 -15.60
C ARG A 134 12.56 4.61 -14.61
N GLU A 135 13.64 3.97 -15.05
CA GLU A 135 14.59 3.33 -14.11
C GLU A 135 15.26 4.33 -13.16
N LEU A 136 15.37 5.62 -13.53
CA LEU A 136 15.85 6.69 -12.62
C LEU A 136 14.90 6.90 -11.43
N PHE A 137 13.61 6.63 -11.64
CA PHE A 137 12.56 6.60 -10.62
C PHE A 137 12.39 5.20 -10.03
N ARG A 138 13.37 4.33 -10.28
CA ARG A 138 13.53 2.98 -9.78
C ARG A 138 12.55 1.96 -10.34
N PHE A 139 11.69 2.29 -11.31
CA PHE A 139 10.87 1.28 -11.96
C PHE A 139 11.75 0.12 -12.49
N PRO A 140 11.28 -1.15 -12.41
CA PRO A 140 12.04 -2.29 -12.92
C PRO A 140 12.41 -2.11 -14.40
N ALA A 141 13.56 -2.62 -14.82
CA ALA A 141 13.95 -2.60 -16.23
C ALA A 141 13.00 -3.45 -17.10
N VAL A 142 12.89 -3.11 -18.39
CA VAL A 142 12.14 -3.91 -19.37
C VAL A 142 12.57 -5.38 -19.32
N GLY A 143 11.60 -6.29 -19.44
CA GLY A 143 11.83 -7.74 -19.29
C GLY A 143 11.75 -8.25 -17.85
N HIS A 144 11.66 -7.37 -16.85
CA HIS A 144 11.43 -7.79 -15.47
C HIS A 144 10.10 -8.56 -15.33
N PRO A 145 10.03 -9.65 -14.55
CA PRO A 145 8.82 -10.48 -14.40
C PRO A 145 7.57 -9.75 -13.88
N TYR A 146 7.75 -8.55 -13.31
CA TYR A 146 6.63 -7.70 -12.91
C TYR A 146 5.76 -7.30 -14.10
N TYR A 147 6.34 -7.12 -15.29
CA TYR A 147 5.63 -6.67 -16.50
C TYR A 147 4.85 -7.80 -17.15
N THR A 148 3.71 -8.14 -16.57
CA THR A 148 2.71 -9.03 -17.14
C THR A 148 1.69 -8.21 -17.92
N ARG A 149 0.82 -8.89 -18.68
CA ARG A 149 -0.30 -8.21 -19.35
C ARG A 149 -1.20 -7.46 -18.36
N GLU A 150 -1.41 -8.01 -17.17
CA GLU A 150 -2.23 -7.40 -16.12
C GLU A 150 -1.57 -6.14 -15.57
N THR A 151 -0.32 -6.23 -15.13
CA THR A 151 0.36 -5.09 -14.52
C THR A 151 0.63 -3.96 -15.50
N LEU A 152 0.81 -4.25 -16.80
CA LEU A 152 0.90 -3.23 -17.84
C LEU A 152 -0.41 -2.44 -17.99
N VAL A 153 -1.57 -3.09 -17.85
CA VAL A 153 -2.87 -2.40 -17.83
C VAL A 153 -3.00 -1.52 -16.59
N LEU A 154 -2.58 -2.01 -15.42
CA LEU A 154 -2.58 -1.24 -14.18
C LEU A 154 -1.63 -0.04 -14.25
N LEU A 155 -0.46 -0.23 -14.85
CA LEU A 155 0.54 0.82 -15.07
C LEU A 155 0.02 1.87 -16.04
N GLU A 156 -0.63 1.50 -17.14
CA GLU A 156 -1.25 2.45 -18.06
C GLU A 156 -2.36 3.27 -17.37
N ALA A 157 -3.16 2.64 -16.51
CA ALA A 157 -4.19 3.33 -15.73
C ALA A 157 -3.59 4.31 -14.71
N GLN A 158 -2.50 3.92 -14.03
CA GLN A 158 -1.84 4.79 -13.06
C GLN A 158 -0.99 5.86 -13.74
N TYR A 159 -0.36 5.57 -14.87
CA TYR A 159 0.58 6.43 -15.59
C TYR A 159 0.22 6.46 -17.09
N PRO A 160 -0.77 7.28 -17.49
CA PRO A 160 -1.22 7.33 -18.88
C PRO A 160 -0.07 7.60 -19.86
N GLY A 161 0.00 6.81 -20.94
CA GLY A 161 1.12 6.80 -21.88
C GLY A 161 2.22 5.80 -21.55
N TRP A 162 2.03 4.94 -20.53
CA TRP A 162 3.01 3.98 -20.06
C TRP A 162 3.65 3.18 -21.19
N ASN A 163 2.85 2.64 -22.12
CA ASN A 163 3.35 1.83 -23.24
C ASN A 163 3.16 2.49 -24.61
N ALA A 164 3.10 3.83 -24.68
CA ALA A 164 2.87 4.55 -25.94
C ALA A 164 3.92 4.29 -27.03
N ARG A 165 5.11 3.80 -26.64
CA ARG A 165 6.25 3.51 -27.53
C ARG A 165 6.44 2.02 -27.84
N GLY A 166 5.58 1.13 -27.31
CA GLY A 166 5.68 -0.32 -27.53
C GLY A 166 6.85 -1.00 -26.83
N GLU A 167 7.42 -0.37 -25.79
CA GLU A 167 8.64 -0.80 -25.09
C GLU A 167 8.50 -2.12 -24.31
N TYR A 168 7.26 -2.60 -24.11
CA TYR A 168 6.98 -3.84 -23.38
C TYR A 168 6.41 -4.95 -24.28
N ALA A 169 6.54 -4.82 -25.60
CA ALA A 169 6.12 -5.85 -26.54
C ALA A 169 7.04 -7.08 -26.45
N PRO A 170 6.54 -8.31 -26.73
CA PRO A 170 7.39 -9.49 -26.80
C PRO A 170 8.49 -9.32 -27.86
N GLY A 171 9.76 -9.31 -27.42
CA GLY A 171 10.92 -9.14 -28.31
C GLY A 171 11.37 -7.70 -28.55
N ALA A 172 10.84 -6.72 -27.80
CA ALA A 172 11.36 -5.34 -27.72
C ALA A 172 12.68 -5.27 -26.95
#